data_AF-A0A176W8Y5-F1
#
_entry.id   AF-A0A176W8Y5-F1
#
_cell.length_a   1.000
_cell.length_b   1.000
_cell.length_c   1.000
_cell.angle_alpha   90.00
_cell.angle_beta   90.00
_cell.angle_gamma   90.00
#
_symmetry.space_group_name_H-M   'P 1'
#
loop_
_entity.id
_entity.type
_entity.pdbx_description
1 polymer ?
#
loop_
_entity_poly.entity_id
_entity_poly.type
_entity_poly.pdbx_seq_one_letter_code
_entity_poly.pdbx_strand_id
1 'polypeptide(L)'
;MLLLFSHLCAAEQCGRQAGNAVCPNNLCCSQWGYCGTTSDYCGTNCQSGPCTGSSPRPPPPPPPSGTPPGTKTGEASYYTAPFVPSACFGDNAGQFPSNNYFAAGGDGAPNIWNNSANCGKWFKIKCTGNGCTSSATISVKIVDRCPNGCVGGRAFDLSNTAFAAIANLDVGHITVTYSGPYNSP
;
A
#
# COMPACT_ATOMS: atom_id res chain seq x y z
N MET A 1 42.58 -42.64 -27.52
CA MET A 1 42.72 -41.48 -26.61
C MET A 1 41.51 -40.58 -26.87
N LEU A 2 40.30 -40.91 -26.39
CA LEU A 2 39.78 -40.67 -25.02
C LEU A 2 40.13 -39.23 -24.59
N LEU A 3 39.17 -38.29 -24.51
CA LEU A 3 38.22 -38.14 -23.39
C LEU A 3 36.84 -37.54 -23.81
N LEU A 4 35.82 -38.03 -23.11
CA LEU A 4 34.38 -37.69 -23.13
C LEU A 4 34.10 -36.29 -22.57
N PHE A 5 32.99 -35.63 -23.00
CA PHE A 5 31.98 -35.03 -22.12
C PHE A 5 30.68 -34.71 -22.89
N SER A 6 29.67 -35.53 -22.64
CA SER A 6 28.25 -35.29 -22.89
C SER A 6 27.81 -33.91 -22.41
N HIS A 7 27.08 -33.15 -23.23
CA HIS A 7 26.22 -32.07 -22.73
C HIS A 7 24.83 -32.26 -23.32
N LEU A 8 23.97 -32.82 -22.46
CA LEU A 8 22.53 -32.93 -22.62
C LEU A 8 21.97 -31.65 -23.25
N CYS A 9 21.31 -31.76 -24.41
CA CYS A 9 20.29 -30.80 -24.83
C CYS A 9 19.11 -30.92 -23.87
N ALA A 10 19.23 -30.37 -22.67
CA ALA A 10 18.08 -29.76 -22.03
C ALA A 10 17.81 -28.50 -22.85
N ALA A 11 16.81 -28.50 -23.71
CA ALA A 11 16.33 -27.26 -24.32
C ALA A 11 15.28 -26.71 -23.36
N GLU A 12 15.67 -25.79 -22.50
CA GLU A 12 14.76 -25.03 -21.67
C GLU A 12 13.83 -24.24 -22.61
N GLN A 13 12.54 -24.49 -22.48
CA GLN A 13 11.49 -24.08 -23.42
C GLN A 13 10.89 -22.73 -23.04
N CYS A 14 11.03 -22.32 -21.78
CA CYS A 14 10.35 -21.18 -21.20
C CYS A 14 11.09 -20.63 -19.99
N GLY A 15 10.66 -19.45 -19.52
CA GLY A 15 11.16 -18.84 -18.29
C GLY A 15 12.51 -18.16 -18.47
N ARG A 16 13.14 -17.77 -17.37
CA ARG A 16 14.38 -16.98 -17.38
C ARG A 16 15.53 -17.67 -18.11
N GLN A 17 15.51 -19.00 -18.15
CA GLN A 17 16.48 -19.84 -18.84
C GLN A 17 16.36 -19.76 -20.37
N ALA A 18 15.17 -19.39 -20.86
CA ALA A 18 14.86 -19.26 -22.28
C ALA A 18 14.53 -17.80 -22.66
N GLY A 19 15.16 -16.82 -22.01
CA GLY A 19 14.95 -15.40 -22.32
C GLY A 19 13.54 -14.88 -22.01
N ASN A 20 12.89 -15.43 -20.98
CA ASN A 20 11.50 -15.17 -20.59
C ASN A 20 10.44 -15.65 -21.61
N ALA A 21 10.78 -16.61 -22.47
CA ALA A 21 9.81 -17.25 -23.34
C ALA A 21 8.65 -17.87 -22.53
N VAL A 22 7.45 -17.83 -23.10
CA VAL A 22 6.25 -18.45 -22.52
C VAL A 22 5.93 -19.76 -23.24
N CYS A 23 5.31 -20.68 -22.52
CA CYS A 23 4.93 -21.95 -23.11
C CYS A 23 3.77 -21.79 -24.11
N PRO A 24 3.81 -22.53 -25.24
CA PRO A 24 2.68 -22.59 -26.16
C PRO A 24 1.45 -23.22 -25.47
N ASN A 25 0.25 -22.96 -26.01
CA ASN A 25 -1.03 -23.50 -25.52
C ASN A 25 -1.34 -23.20 -24.04
N ASN A 26 -0.79 -22.10 -23.50
CA ASN A 26 -1.01 -21.66 -22.13
C ASN A 26 -0.62 -22.71 -21.07
N LEU A 27 0.44 -23.48 -21.34
CA LEU A 27 1.01 -24.45 -20.39
C LEU A 27 1.82 -23.72 -19.30
N CYS A 28 2.02 -24.38 -18.16
CA CYS A 28 2.86 -23.87 -17.08
C CYS A 28 4.32 -23.98 -17.44
N CYS A 29 5.09 -22.95 -17.14
CA CYS A 29 6.53 -22.96 -17.17
C CYS A 29 7.10 -23.32 -15.80
N SER A 30 7.69 -24.50 -15.68
CA SER A 30 8.30 -24.95 -14.42
C SER A 30 9.45 -24.04 -13.99
N GLN A 31 9.86 -24.16 -12.72
CA GLN A 31 11.01 -23.43 -12.18
C GLN A 31 12.33 -23.70 -12.93
N TRP A 32 12.37 -24.82 -13.65
CA TRP A 32 13.50 -25.32 -14.44
C TRP A 32 13.40 -24.97 -15.93
N GLY A 33 12.33 -24.30 -16.35
CA GLY A 33 12.16 -23.82 -17.73
C GLY A 33 11.54 -24.85 -18.68
N TYR A 34 10.66 -25.73 -18.19
CA TYR A 34 9.94 -26.70 -19.02
C TYR A 34 8.43 -26.45 -19.03
N CYS A 35 7.78 -26.77 -20.15
CA CYS A 35 6.35 -26.60 -20.33
C CYS A 35 5.56 -27.86 -19.96
N GLY A 36 4.50 -27.73 -19.16
CA GLY A 36 3.61 -28.84 -18.84
C GLY A 36 2.34 -28.42 -18.09
N THR A 37 1.46 -29.38 -17.80
CA THR A 37 0.19 -29.15 -17.09
C THR A 37 0.13 -29.78 -15.70
N THR A 38 1.09 -30.63 -15.33
CA THR A 38 1.09 -31.31 -14.02
C THR A 38 1.65 -30.41 -12.91
N SER A 39 1.47 -30.82 -11.66
CA SER A 39 1.94 -30.08 -10.47
C SER A 39 3.44 -29.79 -10.48
N ASP A 40 4.26 -30.59 -11.14
CA ASP A 40 5.71 -30.37 -11.20
C ASP A 40 6.09 -29.17 -12.09
N TYR A 41 5.23 -28.83 -13.04
CA TYR A 41 5.39 -27.68 -13.93
C TYR A 41 4.65 -26.45 -13.41
N CYS A 42 3.47 -26.67 -12.86
CA CYS A 42 2.62 -25.59 -12.37
C CYS A 42 2.89 -25.23 -10.91
N GLY A 43 3.58 -26.06 -10.14
CA GLY A 43 3.73 -25.92 -8.69
C GLY A 43 4.64 -24.78 -8.24
N THR A 44 5.30 -24.99 -7.10
CA THR A 44 6.18 -23.99 -6.48
C THR A 44 7.25 -23.50 -7.46
N ASN A 45 7.45 -22.19 -7.52
CA ASN A 45 8.39 -21.49 -8.42
C ASN A 45 8.10 -21.63 -9.92
N CYS A 46 6.88 -22.02 -10.31
CA CYS A 46 6.42 -21.88 -11.69
C CYS A 46 6.59 -20.43 -12.17
N GLN A 47 7.22 -20.25 -13.34
CA GLN A 47 7.71 -18.98 -13.84
C GLN A 47 6.66 -18.22 -14.67
N SER A 48 5.74 -18.93 -15.34
CA SER A 48 4.67 -18.37 -16.17
C SER A 48 3.59 -19.42 -16.48
N GLY A 49 2.42 -19.01 -16.99
CA GLY A 49 1.28 -19.90 -17.24
C GLY A 49 0.39 -20.13 -15.99
N PRO A 50 -0.48 -21.15 -15.99
CA PRO A 50 -1.47 -21.40 -14.93
C PRO A 50 -0.86 -22.10 -13.70
N CYS A 51 0.13 -21.47 -13.07
CA CYS A 51 0.86 -21.99 -11.92
C CYS A 51 -0.06 -22.33 -10.72
N THR A 52 -0.11 -23.61 -10.32
CA THR A 52 -0.82 -24.17 -9.17
C THR A 52 -0.17 -23.87 -7.81
N GLY A 53 1.12 -23.49 -7.78
CA GLY A 53 1.83 -23.01 -6.58
C GLY A 53 1.55 -21.54 -6.21
N SER A 54 0.80 -20.85 -7.07
CA SER A 54 0.10 -19.60 -6.78
C SER A 54 -1.37 -19.89 -6.99
N SER A 55 -2.03 -20.56 -6.03
CA SER A 55 -3.49 -20.66 -6.06
C SER A 55 -4.04 -19.27 -6.38
N PRO A 56 -4.96 -19.10 -7.37
CA PRO A 56 -5.77 -17.90 -7.38
C PRO A 56 -6.43 -17.91 -6.02
N ARG A 57 -6.03 -16.99 -5.13
CA ARG A 57 -6.82 -16.74 -3.94
C ARG A 57 -8.24 -16.57 -4.49
N PRO A 58 -9.26 -17.28 -3.97
CA PRO A 58 -10.63 -16.89 -4.23
C PRO A 58 -10.68 -15.37 -4.11
N PRO A 59 -11.37 -14.64 -5.00
CA PRO A 59 -11.48 -13.19 -4.85
C PRO A 59 -11.76 -12.95 -3.36
N PRO A 60 -11.03 -12.04 -2.69
CA PRO A 60 -11.35 -11.71 -1.31
C PRO A 60 -12.87 -11.63 -1.19
N PRO A 61 -13.49 -12.21 -0.14
CA PRO A 61 -14.90 -11.97 0.09
C PRO A 61 -15.15 -10.49 -0.16
N PRO A 62 -16.19 -10.11 -0.93
CA PRO A 62 -16.41 -8.73 -1.30
C PRO A 62 -16.18 -7.88 -0.06
N PRO A 63 -15.38 -6.79 -0.13
CA PRO A 63 -15.15 -5.95 1.02
C PRO A 63 -16.49 -5.72 1.70
N PRO A 64 -16.61 -5.89 3.03
CA PRO A 64 -17.90 -5.80 3.72
C PRO A 64 -18.63 -4.58 3.17
N SER A 65 -19.83 -4.80 2.62
CA SER A 65 -20.56 -4.07 1.57
C SER A 65 -20.72 -2.55 1.76
N GLY A 66 -19.62 -1.85 1.97
CA GLY A 66 -19.55 -0.46 2.41
C GLY A 66 -18.14 0.13 2.34
N THR A 67 -17.15 -0.57 1.76
CA THR A 67 -15.83 0.01 1.46
C THR A 67 -15.78 0.39 -0.02
N PRO A 68 -15.78 1.70 -0.38
CA PRO A 68 -15.72 2.14 -1.76
C PRO A 68 -14.45 1.67 -2.49
N PRO A 69 -14.50 1.35 -3.80
CA PRO A 69 -13.31 1.07 -4.61
C PRO A 69 -12.29 2.22 -4.49
N GLY A 70 -11.03 1.88 -4.23
CA GLY A 70 -9.95 2.86 -4.01
C GLY A 70 -9.71 3.26 -2.54
N THR A 71 -10.50 2.72 -1.61
CA THR A 71 -10.28 2.88 -0.17
C THR A 71 -9.17 1.93 0.30
N LYS A 72 -8.17 2.48 0.99
CA LYS A 72 -7.04 1.77 1.59
C LYS A 72 -7.19 1.80 3.11
N THR A 73 -6.43 0.96 3.81
CA THR A 73 -6.36 0.95 5.29
C THR A 73 -4.97 1.38 5.73
N GLY A 74 -4.89 2.07 6.86
CA GLY A 74 -3.62 2.46 7.49
C GLY A 74 -3.85 2.87 8.94
N GLU A 75 -2.77 3.12 9.66
CA GLU A 75 -2.84 3.66 11.02
C GLU A 75 -2.75 5.18 11.01
N ALA A 76 -3.43 5.80 11.96
CA ALA A 76 -3.33 7.22 12.22
C ALA A 76 -3.03 7.51 13.70
N SER A 77 -2.18 8.49 13.94
CA SER A 77 -1.96 9.14 15.25
C SER A 77 -2.40 10.60 15.20
N TYR A 78 -2.09 11.37 16.24
CA TYR A 78 -2.18 12.81 16.19
C TYR A 78 -0.97 13.49 16.83
N TYR A 79 -0.78 14.75 16.42
CA TYR A 79 0.23 15.64 16.98
C TYR A 79 -0.37 16.99 17.38
N THR A 80 0.36 17.68 18.24
CA THR A 80 0.00 18.99 18.77
C THR A 80 0.97 20.04 18.26
N ALA A 81 0.60 21.32 18.44
CA ALA A 81 1.44 22.44 18.03
C ALA A 81 2.84 22.38 18.67
N PRO A 82 3.88 22.95 18.03
CA PRO A 82 3.83 23.80 16.85
C PRO A 82 3.66 23.02 15.53
N PHE A 83 2.81 23.55 14.63
CA PHE A 83 2.57 22.96 13.29
C PHE A 83 3.49 23.52 12.21
N VAL A 84 4.29 24.54 12.54
CA VAL A 84 5.27 25.18 11.67
C VAL A 84 6.64 25.18 12.34
N PRO A 85 7.75 25.18 11.57
CA PRO A 85 7.79 25.06 10.11
C PRO A 85 7.38 23.66 9.64
N SER A 86 6.59 23.59 8.57
CA SER A 86 6.19 22.32 7.97
C SER A 86 7.09 21.95 6.80
N ALA A 87 7.20 20.65 6.51
CA ALA A 87 7.94 20.14 5.37
C ALA A 87 7.32 20.52 4.02
N CYS A 88 6.03 20.84 3.95
CA CYS A 88 5.39 21.24 2.70
C CYS A 88 5.59 22.72 2.36
N PHE A 89 5.35 23.61 3.32
CA PHE A 89 5.25 25.05 3.03
C PHE A 89 5.94 25.93 4.09
N GLY A 90 6.83 25.36 4.91
CA GLY A 90 7.62 26.09 5.91
C GLY A 90 6.73 26.80 6.92
N ASP A 91 7.00 28.09 7.13
CA ASP A 91 6.31 28.94 8.10
C ASP A 91 4.97 29.51 7.63
N ASN A 92 4.49 29.12 6.43
CA ASN A 92 3.24 29.66 5.89
C ASN A 92 2.02 29.13 6.65
N ALA A 93 1.52 29.90 7.63
CA ALA A 93 0.30 29.56 8.37
C ALA A 93 -0.97 29.48 7.50
N GLY A 94 -0.98 30.10 6.31
CA GLY A 94 -2.10 30.00 5.36
C GLY A 94 -2.26 28.62 4.72
N GLN A 95 -1.33 27.69 4.96
CA GLN A 95 -1.43 26.32 4.44
C GLN A 95 -2.53 25.49 5.11
N PHE A 96 -2.83 25.80 6.38
CA PHE A 96 -3.77 25.05 7.21
C PHE A 96 -5.22 25.45 6.89
N PRO A 97 -6.14 24.49 6.74
CA PRO A 97 -7.55 24.81 6.56
C PRO A 97 -8.16 25.38 7.84
N SER A 98 -9.19 26.21 7.70
CA SER A 98 -9.83 26.95 8.82
C SER A 98 -10.45 26.06 9.90
N ASN A 99 -10.86 24.84 9.53
CA ASN A 99 -11.37 23.83 10.47
C ASN A 99 -10.24 23.03 11.17
N ASN A 100 -8.98 23.35 10.87
CA ASN A 100 -7.80 22.63 11.34
C ASN A 100 -7.78 21.14 10.97
N TYR A 101 -8.48 20.71 9.91
CA TYR A 101 -8.42 19.33 9.44
C TYR A 101 -7.25 19.12 8.48
N PHE A 102 -6.09 18.83 9.05
CA PHE A 102 -4.86 18.56 8.32
C PHE A 102 -4.10 17.40 8.96
N ALA A 103 -3.07 16.94 8.25
CA ALA A 103 -2.22 15.85 8.70
C ALA A 103 -0.80 15.98 8.16
N ALA A 104 0.14 15.33 8.84
CA ALA A 104 1.44 14.98 8.30
C ALA A 104 1.35 13.58 7.66
N GLY A 105 1.94 13.43 6.48
CA GLY A 105 1.99 12.14 5.76
C GLY A 105 3.17 11.30 6.23
N GLY A 106 2.94 10.03 6.52
CA GLY A 106 4.02 9.07 6.81
C GLY A 106 4.81 8.69 5.55
N ASP A 107 6.10 8.42 5.72
CA ASP A 107 7.00 7.97 4.64
C ASP A 107 7.06 6.45 4.47
N GLY A 108 6.53 5.70 5.44
CA GLY A 108 6.56 4.24 5.49
C GLY A 108 5.58 3.60 4.52
N ALA A 109 5.28 2.32 4.68
CA ALA A 109 4.17 1.69 3.96
C ALA A 109 2.89 1.79 4.83
N PRO A 110 1.84 2.53 4.41
CA PRO A 110 1.67 3.21 3.11
C PRO A 110 2.33 4.60 3.05
N ASN A 111 2.96 4.91 1.91
CA ASN A 111 3.74 6.15 1.72
C ASN A 111 2.80 7.28 1.34
N ILE A 112 2.26 7.96 2.35
CA ILE A 112 1.37 9.11 2.19
C ILE A 112 2.15 10.38 1.89
N TRP A 113 3.36 10.55 2.42
CA TRP A 113 4.20 11.70 2.10
C TRP A 113 4.54 11.78 0.60
N ASN A 114 4.89 10.63 0.03
CA ASN A 114 5.22 10.43 -1.38
C ASN A 114 6.23 11.46 -1.92
N ASN A 115 7.35 11.63 -1.22
CA ASN A 115 8.39 12.61 -1.58
C ASN A 115 7.82 14.02 -1.83
N SER A 116 6.98 14.50 -0.92
CA SER A 116 6.25 15.79 -0.98
C SER A 116 5.19 15.92 -2.08
N ALA A 117 5.00 14.92 -2.95
CA ALA A 117 4.03 15.01 -4.05
C ALA A 117 2.58 15.16 -3.56
N ASN A 118 2.29 14.76 -2.32
CA ASN A 118 0.99 14.90 -1.70
C ASN A 118 0.82 16.19 -0.89
N CYS A 119 1.82 17.07 -0.83
CA CYS A 119 1.68 18.38 -0.18
C CYS A 119 0.51 19.18 -0.77
N GLY A 120 -0.37 19.66 0.10
CA GLY A 120 -1.58 20.38 -0.25
C GLY A 120 -2.72 19.52 -0.82
N LYS A 121 -2.51 18.22 -1.00
CA LYS A 121 -3.56 17.27 -1.40
C LYS A 121 -4.44 16.90 -0.22
N TRP A 122 -5.63 16.43 -0.56
CA TRP A 122 -6.66 16.05 0.40
C TRP A 122 -6.85 14.54 0.43
N PHE A 123 -7.14 14.02 1.62
CA PHE A 123 -7.52 12.63 1.83
C PHE A 123 -8.82 12.58 2.61
N LYS A 124 -9.70 11.68 2.22
CA LYS A 124 -10.88 11.33 3.01
C LYS A 124 -10.48 10.23 3.97
N ILE A 125 -10.75 10.42 5.26
CA ILE A 125 -10.34 9.52 6.34
C ILE A 125 -11.56 9.18 7.20
N LYS A 126 -11.69 7.91 7.53
CA LYS A 126 -12.72 7.37 8.42
C LYS A 126 -12.09 6.44 9.44
N CYS A 127 -12.39 6.65 10.72
CA CYS A 127 -11.95 5.76 11.79
C CYS A 127 -12.67 4.41 11.69
N THR A 128 -11.93 3.33 11.96
CA THR A 128 -12.46 1.97 11.99
C THR A 128 -11.94 1.19 13.20
N GLY A 129 -12.82 0.45 13.85
CA GLY A 129 -12.47 -0.41 14.98
C GLY A 129 -12.49 0.32 16.33
N ASN A 130 -11.57 -0.05 17.22
CA ASN A 130 -11.54 0.44 18.59
C ASN A 130 -11.03 1.89 18.66
N GLY A 131 -11.53 2.66 19.63
CA GLY A 131 -11.15 4.05 19.83
C GLY A 131 -11.90 5.07 18.95
N CYS A 132 -12.67 4.61 17.97
CA CYS A 132 -13.52 5.49 17.17
C CYS A 132 -14.70 6.02 17.98
N THR A 133 -14.91 7.33 17.95
CA THR A 133 -16.05 8.01 18.56
C THR A 133 -17.11 8.38 17.52
N SER A 134 -16.75 8.34 16.23
CA SER A 134 -17.63 8.65 15.12
C SER A 134 -17.36 7.72 13.93
N SER A 135 -18.41 7.45 13.15
CA SER A 135 -18.34 6.73 11.88
C SER A 135 -18.27 7.66 10.67
N ALA A 136 -18.17 8.98 10.91
CA ALA A 136 -18.07 10.00 9.89
C ALA A 136 -16.75 9.91 9.11
N THR A 137 -16.80 10.36 7.86
CA THR A 137 -15.62 10.56 7.03
C THR A 137 -15.26 12.04 7.03
N ILE A 138 -14.03 12.38 7.40
CA ILE A 138 -13.50 13.74 7.35
C ILE A 138 -12.53 13.90 6.18
N SER A 139 -12.40 15.11 5.65
CA SER A 139 -11.37 15.45 4.66
C SER A 139 -10.23 16.17 5.34
N VAL A 140 -9.01 15.64 5.24
CA VAL A 140 -7.80 16.24 5.80
C VAL A 140 -6.82 16.62 4.69
N LYS A 141 -6.14 17.75 4.86
CA LYS A 141 -5.10 18.21 3.95
C LYS A 141 -3.71 17.76 4.43
N ILE A 142 -2.87 17.25 3.54
CA ILE A 142 -1.46 16.99 3.87
C ILE A 142 -0.70 18.31 3.87
N VAL A 143 -0.14 18.65 5.02
CA VAL A 143 0.59 19.91 5.26
C VAL A 143 2.01 19.68 5.76
N ASP A 144 2.34 18.45 6.16
CA ASP A 144 3.66 18.15 6.72
C ASP A 144 4.10 16.70 6.45
N ARG A 145 5.33 16.39 6.82
CA ARG A 145 5.94 15.07 6.76
C ARG A 145 6.07 14.49 8.17
N CYS A 146 5.77 13.22 8.30
CA CYS A 146 5.89 12.50 9.57
C CYS A 146 6.97 11.41 9.48
N PRO A 147 8.24 11.72 9.78
CA PRO A 147 9.30 10.73 9.78
C PRO A 147 9.35 9.95 11.11
N ASN A 148 9.35 10.65 12.25
CA ASN A 148 9.55 10.08 13.59
C ASN A 148 8.25 9.73 14.32
N GLY A 149 7.13 10.40 14.01
CA GLY A 149 5.82 10.03 14.54
C GLY A 149 5.24 8.78 13.87
N CYS A 150 5.70 8.48 12.66
CA CYS A 150 5.16 7.45 11.78
C CYS A 150 6.11 6.25 11.57
N VAL A 151 7.10 6.11 12.44
CA VAL A 151 7.89 4.87 12.55
C VAL A 151 6.94 3.69 12.76
N GLY A 152 7.16 2.60 12.03
CA GLY A 152 6.27 1.43 12.03
C GLY A 152 5.22 1.41 10.90
N GLY A 153 5.20 2.41 10.01
CA GLY A 153 4.31 2.40 8.83
C GLY A 153 2.96 3.09 9.05
N ARG A 154 2.88 4.05 9.98
CA ARG A 154 1.68 4.87 10.14
C ARG A 154 1.48 5.75 8.91
N ALA A 155 0.24 5.79 8.45
CA ALA A 155 -0.13 6.48 7.23
C ALA A 155 -0.25 8.00 7.47
N PHE A 156 -0.88 8.38 8.58
CA PHE A 156 -1.19 9.77 8.90
C PHE A 156 -0.83 10.10 10.34
N ASP A 157 -0.29 11.29 10.57
CA ASP A 157 -0.32 11.94 11.88
C ASP A 157 -1.29 13.10 11.75
N LEU A 158 -2.46 13.02 12.36
CA LEU A 158 -3.52 14.00 12.20
C LEU A 158 -3.29 15.21 13.12
N SER A 159 -3.88 16.36 12.79
CA SER A 159 -4.01 17.40 13.81
C SER A 159 -4.87 16.87 14.98
N ASN A 160 -4.61 17.36 16.19
CA ASN A 160 -5.42 17.03 17.37
C ASN A 160 -6.93 17.24 17.12
N THR A 161 -7.28 18.30 16.40
CA THR A 161 -8.68 18.63 16.04
C THR A 161 -9.29 17.62 15.05
N ALA A 162 -8.53 17.19 14.04
CA ALA A 162 -8.98 16.18 13.09
C ALA A 162 -9.16 14.81 13.75
N PHE A 163 -8.22 14.43 14.63
CA PHE A 163 -8.30 13.16 15.35
C PHE A 163 -9.50 13.12 16.30
N ALA A 164 -9.68 14.17 17.11
CA ALA A 164 -10.80 14.27 18.05
C ALA A 164 -12.18 14.24 17.35
N ALA A 165 -12.26 14.58 16.07
CA ALA A 165 -13.49 14.52 15.29
C ALA A 165 -13.94 13.08 14.97
N ILE A 166 -13.03 12.10 15.01
CA ILE A 166 -13.30 10.71 14.63
C ILE A 166 -12.95 9.67 15.71
N ALA A 167 -12.12 10.03 16.69
CA ALA A 167 -11.63 9.12 17.73
C ALA A 167 -11.37 9.79 19.08
N ASN A 168 -11.29 8.98 20.15
CA ASN A 168 -10.92 9.43 21.48
C ASN A 168 -9.39 9.66 21.54
N LEU A 169 -8.96 10.86 21.94
CA LEU A 169 -7.55 11.23 22.07
C LEU A 169 -6.76 10.33 23.03
N ASP A 170 -7.41 9.73 24.03
CA ASP A 170 -6.76 8.85 25.01
C ASP A 170 -6.16 7.58 24.40
N VAL A 171 -6.69 7.15 23.24
CA VAL A 171 -6.17 5.94 22.57
C VAL A 171 -4.84 6.20 21.85
N GLY A 172 -4.54 7.45 21.50
CA GLY A 172 -3.31 7.87 20.81
C GLY A 172 -3.17 7.40 19.35
N HIS A 173 -3.71 6.23 19.03
CA HIS A 173 -3.55 5.53 17.75
C HIS A 173 -4.83 4.80 17.35
N ILE A 174 -5.21 4.91 16.09
CA ILE A 174 -6.40 4.27 15.53
C ILE A 174 -6.10 3.65 14.16
N THR A 175 -6.93 2.67 13.79
CA THR A 175 -7.00 2.19 12.41
C THR A 175 -7.97 3.06 11.62
N VAL A 176 -7.55 3.49 10.43
CA VAL A 176 -8.39 4.26 9.53
C VAL A 176 -8.50 3.60 8.17
N THR A 177 -9.66 3.79 7.55
CA THR A 177 -9.84 3.65 6.10
C THR A 177 -9.73 5.01 5.45
N TYR A 178 -9.08 5.09 4.29
CA TYR A 178 -8.85 6.36 3.60
C TYR A 178 -8.85 6.24 2.08
N SER A 179 -9.09 7.36 1.40
CA SER A 179 -8.99 7.49 -0.05
C SER A 179 -8.42 8.84 -0.46
N GLY A 180 -7.81 8.91 -1.66
CA GLY A 180 -7.09 10.08 -2.17
C GLY A 180 -5.81 9.68 -2.88
N PRO A 181 -4.94 10.63 -3.27
CA PRO A 181 -5.05 12.08 -3.04
C PRO A 181 -6.12 12.77 -3.91
N TYR A 182 -6.74 13.83 -3.38
CA TYR A 182 -7.66 14.72 -4.09
C TYR A 182 -7.11 16.16 -4.17
N ASN A 183 -7.60 16.95 -5.13
CA ASN A 183 -7.21 18.37 -5.27
C ASN A 183 -8.04 19.31 -4.38
N SER A 184 -9.16 18.84 -3.83
CA SER A 184 -10.08 19.58 -2.97
C SER A 184 -10.67 18.65 -1.90
N PRO A 185 -11.24 19.20 -0.80
CA PRO A 185 -11.91 18.43 0.25
C PRO A 185 -13.00 17.48 -0.25
#